data_AF-A0A534NCV8-F1
#
_entry.id   AF-A0A534NCV8-F1
#
_cell.length_a   1.000
_cell.length_b   1.000
_cell.length_c   1.000
_cell.angle_alpha   90.00
_cell.angle_beta   90.00
_cell.angle_gamma   90.00
#
_symmetry.space_group_name_H-M   'P 1'
#
loop_
_entity.id
_entity.type
_entity.pdbx_description
1 polymer ?
#
loop_
_entity_poly.entity_id
_entity_poly.type
_entity_poly.pdbx_seq_one_letter_code
_entity_poly.pdbx_strand_id
1 'polypeptide(L)'
;AATEAEKLALARLGTLAVDMESHPAARAAAEAGVPWLAIRAIVDPLRSSLPSFAREPHASYLGPALRYALSGPRSVGDLLRLARHARIAAVALEAALRRLGPMLAAVEAHP
;
A
#
# COMPACT_ATOMS: atom_id res chain seq x y z
N ALA A 1 2.85 -1.94 10.72
CA ALA A 1 2.94 -0.70 9.93
C ALA A 1 4.00 0.22 10.50
N ALA A 2 4.83 0.84 9.64
CA ALA A 2 5.93 1.70 10.05
C ALA A 2 5.48 3.06 10.60
N THR A 3 6.21 3.58 11.57
CA THR A 3 6.11 4.95 12.10
C THR A 3 6.71 5.97 11.14
N GLU A 4 6.35 7.25 11.30
CA GLU A 4 6.97 8.33 10.50
C GLU A 4 8.49 8.38 10.69
N ALA A 5 8.99 8.19 11.92
CA ALA A 5 10.42 8.17 12.21
C ALA A 5 11.15 7.04 11.47
N GLU A 6 10.60 5.83 11.46
CA GLU A 6 11.15 4.69 10.71
C GLU A 6 11.15 4.95 9.20
N LYS A 7 10.09 5.57 8.66
CA LYS A 7 10.02 5.94 7.24
C LYS A 7 11.05 7.00 6.88
N LEU A 8 11.22 8.03 7.72
CA LEU A 8 12.21 9.09 7.53
C LEU A 8 13.65 8.55 7.61
N ALA A 9 13.93 7.60 8.50
CA ALA A 9 15.24 6.96 8.60
C ALA A 9 15.63 6.19 7.32
N LEU A 10 14.64 5.69 6.57
CA LEU A 10 14.84 5.01 5.29
C LEU A 10 14.78 5.95 4.08
N ALA A 11 14.36 7.20 4.26
CA ALA A 11 14.23 8.16 3.17
C ALA A 11 15.61 8.58 2.65
N ARG A 12 15.84 8.37 1.35
CA ARG A 12 17.05 8.82 0.65
C ARG A 12 16.65 9.65 -0.56
N LEU A 13 17.55 10.54 -1.00
CA LEU A 13 17.34 11.30 -2.25
C LEU A 13 17.14 10.32 -3.41
N GLY A 14 16.06 10.52 -4.17
CA GLY A 14 15.68 9.64 -5.29
C GLY A 14 14.82 8.43 -4.92
N THR A 15 14.56 8.16 -3.63
CA THR A 15 13.64 7.09 -3.22
C THR A 15 12.19 7.54 -3.34
N LEU A 16 11.41 6.89 -4.23
CA LEU A 16 9.99 7.18 -4.41
C LEU A 16 9.10 6.42 -3.42
N ALA A 17 9.46 5.18 -3.07
CA ALA A 17 8.71 4.31 -2.17
C ALA A 17 9.63 3.21 -1.58
N VAL A 18 9.18 2.58 -0.48
CA VAL A 18 9.79 1.37 0.08
C VAL A 18 8.76 0.25 0.01
N ASP A 19 9.11 -0.84 -0.67
CA ASP A 19 8.32 -2.05 -0.77
C ASP A 19 8.91 -3.13 0.15
N MET A 20 8.10 -3.65 1.07
CA MET A 20 8.51 -4.68 2.04
C MET A 20 8.03 -6.09 1.69
N GLU A 21 7.20 -6.27 0.67
CA GLU A 21 6.46 -7.52 0.44
C GLU A 21 6.66 -8.11 -0.96
N SER A 22 6.94 -7.31 -1.99
CA SER A 22 7.08 -7.86 -3.35
C SER A 22 8.40 -8.59 -3.58
N HIS A 23 9.44 -8.29 -2.81
CA HIS A 23 10.80 -8.78 -3.10
C HIS A 23 10.89 -10.32 -3.18
N PRO A 24 10.29 -11.11 -2.26
CA PRO A 24 10.30 -12.57 -2.38
C PRO A 24 9.62 -13.07 -3.65
N ALA A 25 8.48 -12.48 -4.03
CA ALA A 25 7.75 -12.86 -5.24
C ALA A 25 8.52 -12.51 -6.52
N ALA A 26 9.11 -11.31 -6.58
CA ALA A 26 9.96 -10.88 -7.69
C ALA A 26 11.17 -11.79 -7.87
N ARG A 27 11.82 -12.18 -6.76
CA ARG A 27 12.97 -13.08 -6.78
C ARG A 27 12.58 -14.48 -7.28
N ALA A 28 11.50 -15.04 -6.76
CA ALA A 28 11.01 -16.36 -7.20
C ALA A 28 10.64 -16.36 -8.69
N ALA A 29 10.01 -15.30 -9.18
CA ALA A 29 9.69 -15.18 -10.61
C ALA A 29 10.95 -15.10 -11.49
N ALA A 30 11.97 -14.34 -11.04
CA ALA A 30 13.25 -14.26 -11.74
C ALA A 30 13.97 -15.62 -11.78
N GLU A 31 14.00 -16.35 -10.66
CA GLU A 31 14.56 -17.70 -10.58
C GLU A 31 13.84 -18.70 -11.49
N ALA A 32 12.53 -18.53 -11.67
CA ALA A 32 11.70 -19.38 -12.53
C ALA A 32 11.65 -18.93 -14.01
N GLY A 33 12.29 -17.79 -14.37
CA GLY A 33 12.21 -17.22 -15.72
C GLY A 33 10.82 -16.71 -16.10
N VAL A 34 9.97 -16.38 -15.12
CA VAL A 34 8.60 -15.90 -15.33
C VAL A 34 8.58 -14.37 -15.36
N PRO A 35 8.01 -13.73 -16.40
CA PRO A 35 7.80 -12.28 -16.43
C PRO A 35 7.01 -11.81 -15.20
N TRP A 36 7.46 -10.73 -14.57
CA TRP A 36 6.88 -10.25 -13.31
C TRP A 36 6.73 -8.73 -13.27
N LEU A 37 5.59 -8.28 -12.74
CA LEU A 37 5.28 -6.86 -12.54
C LEU A 37 4.53 -6.68 -11.21
N ALA A 38 4.98 -5.72 -10.38
CA ALA A 38 4.20 -5.23 -9.25
C ALA A 38 3.69 -3.80 -9.50
N ILE A 39 2.40 -3.60 -9.25
CA ILE A 39 1.76 -2.29 -9.26
C ILE A 39 1.29 -2.00 -7.84
N ARG A 40 1.73 -0.86 -7.28
CA ARG A 40 1.46 -0.49 -5.89
C ARG A 40 0.84 0.90 -5.82
N ALA A 41 -0.15 1.07 -4.96
CA ALA A 41 -0.68 2.37 -4.59
C ALA A 41 -0.40 2.64 -3.11
N ILE A 42 0.10 3.83 -2.80
CA ILE A 42 0.59 4.19 -1.46
C ILE A 42 -0.54 4.84 -0.66
N VAL A 43 -0.94 4.22 0.45
CA VAL A 43 -2.01 4.73 1.33
C VAL A 43 -1.45 5.61 2.46
N ASP A 44 -0.22 5.36 2.90
CA ASP A 44 0.42 5.99 4.04
C ASP A 44 1.74 6.71 3.63
N PRO A 45 1.65 7.94 3.07
CA PRO A 45 2.83 8.70 2.66
C PRO A 45 3.82 8.97 3.81
N LEU A 46 5.04 9.40 3.45
CA LEU A 46 6.20 9.56 4.35
C LEU A 46 5.89 10.19 5.71
N ARG A 47 5.12 11.29 5.73
CA ARG A 47 4.75 12.06 6.93
C ARG A 47 3.40 11.65 7.54
N SER A 48 2.96 10.42 7.30
CA SER A 48 1.73 9.90 7.87
C SER A 48 1.96 8.50 8.41
N SER A 49 1.37 8.23 9.57
CA SER A 49 1.33 6.90 10.16
C SER A 49 -0.07 6.34 10.12
N LEU A 50 -0.18 5.04 9.90
CA LEU A 50 -1.44 4.33 10.11
C LEU A 50 -1.81 4.30 11.61
N PRO A 51 -3.11 4.25 11.95
CA PRO A 51 -3.56 4.04 13.32
C PRO A 51 -2.87 2.83 13.97
N SER A 52 -2.68 2.87 15.28
CA SER A 52 -1.95 1.81 16.02
C SER A 52 -2.53 0.42 15.79
N PHE A 53 -3.85 0.28 15.70
CA PHE A 53 -4.50 -1.01 15.45
C PHE A 53 -4.17 -1.61 14.07
N ALA A 54 -3.75 -0.80 13.09
CA ALA A 54 -3.35 -1.27 11.78
C ALA A 54 -1.89 -1.73 11.73
N ARG A 55 -1.17 -1.72 12.87
CA ARG A 55 0.22 -2.18 12.92
C ARG A 55 0.34 -3.69 12.97
N GLU A 56 -0.61 -4.35 13.62
CA GLU A 56 -0.65 -5.79 13.81
C GLU A 56 -1.61 -6.44 12.80
N PRO A 57 -1.33 -7.67 12.33
CA PRO A 57 -2.25 -8.41 11.49
C PRO A 57 -3.51 -8.78 12.29
N HIS A 58 -4.68 -8.48 11.74
CA HIS A 58 -5.96 -8.87 12.32
C HIS A 58 -6.80 -9.64 11.30
N ALA A 59 -7.51 -10.68 11.76
CA ALA A 59 -8.51 -11.38 10.94
C ALA A 59 -9.67 -10.46 10.52
N SER A 60 -9.96 -9.43 11.32
CA SER A 60 -10.90 -8.36 11.00
C SER A 60 -10.48 -7.05 11.65
N TYR A 61 -10.48 -5.97 10.88
CA TYR A 61 -10.13 -4.64 11.35
C TYR A 61 -11.33 -3.83 11.87
N LEU A 62 -12.57 -4.33 11.74
CA LEU A 62 -13.77 -3.59 12.12
C LEU A 62 -13.86 -3.29 13.63
N GLY A 63 -13.68 -4.31 14.47
CA GLY A 63 -13.71 -4.16 15.92
C GLY A 63 -12.60 -3.23 16.45
N PRO A 64 -11.33 -3.44 16.06
CA PRO A 64 -10.24 -2.53 16.41
C PRO A 64 -10.46 -1.09 15.92
N ALA A 65 -10.94 -0.91 14.69
CA ALA A 65 -11.25 0.42 14.15
C ALA A 65 -12.36 1.14 14.93
N LEU A 66 -13.43 0.43 15.30
CA LEU A 66 -14.51 0.99 16.11
C LEU A 66 -14.00 1.42 17.49
N ARG A 67 -13.23 0.57 18.19
CA ARG A 67 -12.63 0.91 19.48
C ARG A 67 -11.71 2.13 19.37
N TYR A 68 -10.93 2.22 18.29
CA TYR A 68 -10.09 3.37 18.02
C TYR A 68 -10.92 4.63 17.77
N ALA A 69 -12.01 4.57 17.01
CA ALA A 69 -12.92 5.70 16.79
C ALA A 69 -13.52 6.22 18.11
N LEU A 70 -13.90 5.31 19.01
CA LEU A 70 -14.48 5.65 20.33
C LEU A 70 -13.48 6.29 21.30
N SER A 71 -12.17 6.24 21.00
CA SER A 71 -11.14 6.83 21.87
C SER A 71 -11.07 8.37 21.82
N GLY A 72 -11.74 9.01 20.84
CA GLY A 72 -11.88 10.46 20.80
C GLY A 72 -11.99 11.06 19.40
N PRO A 73 -12.29 12.38 19.30
CA PRO A 73 -12.56 13.04 18.02
C PRO A 73 -11.34 13.09 17.09
N ARG A 74 -10.12 13.14 17.65
CA ARG A 74 -8.88 13.07 16.84
C ARG A 74 -8.75 11.73 16.12
N SER A 75 -9.07 10.63 16.81
CA SER A 75 -9.04 9.27 16.26
C SER A 75 -10.05 9.07 15.14
N VAL A 76 -11.24 9.68 15.26
CA VAL A 76 -12.21 9.73 14.15
C VAL A 76 -11.64 10.48 12.96
N GLY A 77 -11.03 11.65 13.19
CA GLY A 77 -10.34 12.42 12.15
C GLY A 77 -9.22 11.62 11.45
N ASP A 78 -8.47 10.83 12.21
CA ASP A 78 -7.41 9.95 11.68
C ASP A 78 -7.98 8.84 10.79
N LEU A 79 -9.11 8.23 11.17
CA LEU A 79 -9.83 7.25 10.35
C LEU A 79 -10.39 7.87 9.07
N LEU A 80 -10.98 9.06 9.14
CA LEU A 80 -11.49 9.76 7.95
C LEU A 80 -10.36 10.11 6.99
N ARG A 81 -9.21 10.56 7.51
CA ARG A 81 -8.01 10.81 6.70
C ARG A 81 -7.49 9.54 6.05
N LEU A 82 -7.45 8.43 6.78
CA LEU A 82 -7.06 7.13 6.26
C LEU A 82 -8.02 6.66 5.15
N ALA A 83 -9.33 6.75 5.38
CA ALA A 83 -10.35 6.39 4.39
C ALA A 83 -10.21 7.21 3.10
N ARG A 84 -9.93 8.52 3.22
CA ARG A 84 -9.66 9.38 2.06
C ARG A 84 -8.41 8.94 1.30
N HIS A 85 -7.29 8.69 1.97
CA HIS A 85 -6.07 8.22 1.30
C HIS A 85 -6.25 6.86 0.66
N ALA A 86 -6.93 5.93 1.32
CA ALA A 86 -7.27 4.63 0.76
C ALA A 86 -8.12 4.77 -0.52
N ARG A 87 -9.10 5.68 -0.53
CA ARG A 87 -9.91 5.95 -1.72
C ARG A 87 -9.08 6.55 -2.86
N ILE A 88 -8.19 7.50 -2.58
CA ILE A 88 -7.29 8.09 -3.59
C ILE A 88 -6.37 7.00 -4.18
N ALA A 89 -5.77 6.19 -3.32
CA ALA A 89 -4.90 5.08 -3.72
C ALA A 89 -5.65 4.05 -4.58
N ALA A 90 -6.87 3.67 -4.18
CA ALA A 90 -7.70 2.74 -4.94
C ALA A 90 -8.06 3.29 -6.33
N VAL A 91 -8.48 4.55 -6.43
CA VAL A 91 -8.78 5.20 -7.72
C VAL A 91 -7.53 5.29 -8.60
N ALA A 92 -6.37 5.62 -8.03
CA ALA A 92 -5.11 5.68 -8.76
C ALA A 92 -4.70 4.29 -9.29
N LEU A 93 -4.85 3.25 -8.47
CA LEU A 93 -4.59 1.86 -8.86
C LEU A 93 -5.54 1.42 -9.97
N GLU A 94 -6.83 1.69 -9.84
CA GLU A 94 -7.83 1.38 -10.88
C GLU A 94 -7.47 2.07 -12.21
N ALA A 95 -7.12 3.36 -12.17
CA ALA A 95 -6.71 4.10 -13.36
C ALA A 95 -5.44 3.52 -14.00
N ALA A 96 -4.45 3.10 -13.19
CA ALA A 96 -3.25 2.43 -13.68
C ALA A 96 -3.58 1.09 -14.34
N LEU A 97 -4.41 0.25 -13.71
CA LEU A 97 -4.82 -1.04 -14.23
C LEU A 97 -5.62 -0.93 -15.53
N ARG A 98 -6.53 0.06 -15.64
CA ARG A 98 -7.28 0.31 -16.88
C ARG A 98 -6.37 0.68 -18.05
N ARG A 99 -5.25 1.37 -17.79
CA ARG A 99 -4.27 1.75 -18.81
C ARG A 99 -3.33 0.61 -19.17
N LEU A 100 -2.87 -0.15 -18.17
CA LEU A 100 -1.88 -1.21 -18.34
C LEU A 100 -2.49 -2.53 -18.82
N GLY A 101 -3.75 -2.82 -18.47
CA GLY A 101 -4.42 -4.08 -18.78
C GLY A 101 -4.34 -4.49 -20.25
N PRO A 102 -4.68 -3.61 -21.22
CA PRO A 102 -4.55 -3.92 -22.64
C PRO A 102 -3.12 -4.24 -23.09
N MET A 103 -2.12 -3.56 -22.51
CA MET A 103 -0.71 -3.80 -22.83
C MET A 103 -0.24 -5.15 -22.29
N LEU A 104 -0.63 -5.49 -21.06
CA LEU A 104 -0.29 -6.78 -20.44
C LEU A 104 -0.91 -7.95 -21.21
N ALA A 105 -2.19 -7.82 -21.61
CA ALA A 105 -2.87 -8.84 -22.41
C ALA A 105 -2.22 -9.03 -23.79
N ALA A 106 -1.72 -7.97 -24.42
CA ALA A 106 -1.03 -8.05 -25.70
C ALA A 106 0.33 -8.78 -25.62
N VAL A 107 1.06 -8.58 -24.51
CA VAL A 107 2.34 -9.27 -24.23
C VAL A 107 2.09 -10.76 -23.97
N GLU A 108 1.05 -11.12 -23.22
CA GLU A 108 0.70 -12.52 -23.01
C GLU A 108 0.26 -13.25 -24.30
N ALA A 109 -0.38 -12.53 -25.23
CA ALA A 109 -0.84 -13.10 -26.49
C ALA A 109 0.29 -13.39 -27.51
N HIS A 110 1.49 -12.84 -27.30
CA HIS A 110 2.66 -13.03 -28.17
C HIS A 110 3.90 -13.38 -27.32
N PRO A 111 4.00 -14.63 -26.83
CA PRO A 111 5.12 -15.07 -25.99
C PRO A 111 6.45 -15.15 -26.75
#